data_AF-A0A962Y116-F1
#
_entry.id   AF-A0A962Y116-F1
#
_cell.length_a   1.000
_cell.length_b   1.000
_cell.length_c   1.000
_cell.angle_alpha   90.00
_cell.angle_beta   90.00
_cell.angle_gamma   90.00
#
_symmetry.space_group_name_H-M   'P 1'
#
loop_
_entity.id
_entity.type
_entity.pdbx_description
1 polymer ?
#
loop_
_entity_poly.entity_id
_entity_poly.type
_entity_poly.pdbx_seq_one_letter_code
_entity_poly.pdbx_strand_id
1 'polypeptide(L)'
;MTTTALFRHLMIAVLIVLLHVPLVYRALTLYAGMTPDMGLHDLPIVSQLGLLLLFALPYAVFALIGIRWNPPRAHLGEYDC
;
A
#
# COMPACT_ATOMS: atom_id res chain seq x y z
N MET A 1 9.36 21.07 -17.18
CA MET A 1 9.65 19.63 -16.94
C MET A 1 10.13 19.02 -18.24
N THR A 2 11.28 18.34 -18.25
CA THR A 2 11.72 17.58 -19.43
C THR A 2 10.81 16.37 -19.62
N THR A 3 10.59 15.95 -20.86
CA THR A 3 9.76 14.75 -21.21
C THR A 3 10.23 13.50 -20.47
N THR A 4 11.53 13.35 -20.25
CA THR A 4 12.15 12.28 -19.47
C THR A 4 11.73 12.27 -18.00
N ALA A 5 11.58 13.43 -17.38
CA ALA A 5 11.13 13.52 -16.00
C ALA A 5 9.65 13.13 -15.88
N LEU A 6 8.79 13.59 -16.79
CA LEU A 6 7.37 13.26 -16.79
C LEU A 6 7.15 11.75 -16.98
N PHE A 7 7.87 11.13 -17.92
CA PHE A 7 7.81 9.68 -18.14
C PHE A 7 8.22 8.89 -16.88
N ARG A 8 9.29 9.32 -16.20
CA ARG A 8 9.71 8.71 -14.93
C ARG A 8 8.62 8.78 -13.87
N HIS A 9 7.96 9.92 -13.71
CA HIS A 9 6.87 10.07 -12.72
C HIS A 9 5.67 9.19 -13.05
N LEU A 10 5.29 9.11 -14.33
CA LEU A 10 4.20 8.21 -14.76
C LEU A 10 4.55 6.75 -14.48
N MET A 11 5.77 6.30 -14.81
CA MET A 11 6.21 4.94 -14.50
C MET A 11 6.16 4.63 -13.00
N ILE A 12 6.62 5.56 -12.16
CA ILE A 12 6.59 5.39 -10.70
C ILE A 12 5.14 5.33 -10.21
N ALA A 13 4.25 6.20 -10.70
CA ALA A 13 2.83 6.17 -10.34
C ALA A 13 2.17 4.85 -10.72
N VAL A 14 2.43 4.35 -11.94
CA VAL A 14 1.94 3.04 -12.40
C VAL A 14 2.48 1.92 -11.52
N LEU A 15 3.77 1.95 -11.17
CA LEU A 15 4.39 0.96 -10.30
C LEU A 15 3.77 0.96 -8.90
N ILE A 16 3.48 2.14 -8.33
CA ILE A 16 2.75 2.27 -7.06
C ILE A 16 1.40 1.58 -7.16
N VAL A 17 0.60 1.91 -8.18
CA VAL A 17 -0.72 1.30 -8.34
C VAL A 17 -0.61 -0.22 -8.45
N LEU A 18 0.26 -0.72 -9.34
CA LEU A 18 0.44 -2.16 -9.56
C LEU A 18 0.84 -2.91 -8.29
N LEU A 19 1.74 -2.35 -7.48
CA LEU A 19 2.17 -2.96 -6.23
C LEU A 19 1.07 -3.00 -5.16
N HIS A 20 0.10 -2.06 -5.19
CA HIS A 20 -0.98 -1.99 -4.22
C HIS A 20 -2.26 -2.73 -4.68
N VAL A 21 -2.43 -3.02 -5.97
CA VAL A 21 -3.59 -3.77 -6.49
C VAL A 21 -3.83 -5.10 -5.74
N PRO A 22 -2.81 -5.95 -5.47
CA PRO A 22 -3.01 -7.19 -4.72
C PRO A 22 -3.53 -6.96 -3.30
N LEU A 23 -3.05 -5.91 -2.62
CA LEU A 23 -3.53 -5.53 -1.29
C LEU A 23 -5.01 -5.14 -1.34
N VAL A 24 -5.38 -4.27 -2.28
CA VAL A 24 -6.77 -3.81 -2.45
C VAL A 24 -7.69 -4.98 -2.77
N TYR A 25 -7.29 -5.85 -3.71
CA TYR A 25 -8.06 -7.03 -4.07
C TYR A 25 -8.26 -7.98 -2.88
N ARG A 26 -7.20 -8.25 -2.12
CA ARG A 26 -7.27 -9.13 -0.94
C ARG A 26 -8.17 -8.52 0.14
N ALA A 27 -8.05 -7.21 0.39
CA ALA A 27 -8.88 -6.51 1.37
C ALA A 27 -10.37 -6.56 0.99
N LEU A 28 -10.71 -6.30 -0.28
CA LEU A 28 -12.09 -6.38 -0.78
C LEU A 28 -12.66 -7.80 -0.67
N THR A 29 -11.85 -8.81 -1.00
CA THR A 29 -12.27 -10.22 -0.90
C THR A 29 -12.54 -10.63 0.54
N LEU A 30 -11.70 -10.19 1.48
CA LEU A 30 -11.91 -10.45 2.91
C LEU A 30 -13.14 -9.70 3.43
N TYR A 31 -13.31 -8.44 3.05
CA TYR A 31 -14.47 -7.63 3.42
C TYR A 31 -15.78 -8.22 2.92
N ALA A 32 -15.83 -8.71 1.68
CA ALA A 32 -17.02 -9.36 1.12
C ALA A 32 -17.45 -10.63 1.88
N GLY A 33 -16.53 -11.26 2.62
CA GLY A 33 -16.80 -12.44 3.43
C GLY A 33 -17.07 -12.15 4.92
N MET A 34 -16.99 -10.88 5.36
CA MET A 34 -17.21 -10.50 6.75
C MET A 34 -18.68 -10.25 7.05
N THR A 35 -19.13 -10.59 8.27
CA THR A 35 -20.39 -10.08 8.82
C THR A 35 -20.20 -8.64 9.33
N PRO A 36 -21.27 -7.83 9.45
CA PRO A 36 -21.18 -6.41 9.86
C PRO A 36 -20.50 -6.19 11.22
N ASP A 37 -20.54 -7.20 12.06
CA ASP A 37 -20.06 -7.27 13.44
C ASP A 37 -18.62 -7.81 13.55
N MET A 38 -18.06 -8.33 12.45
CA MET A 38 -16.67 -8.81 12.42
C MET A 38 -15.68 -7.67 12.18
N GLY A 39 -14.72 -7.53 13.08
CA GLY A 39 -13.58 -6.65 12.94
C GLY A 39 -12.39 -7.32 12.26
N LEU A 40 -11.34 -6.53 12.00
CA LEU A 40 -10.09 -7.04 11.43
C LEU A 40 -9.42 -8.09 12.34
N HIS A 41 -9.62 -7.98 13.66
CA HIS A 41 -9.05 -8.87 14.66
C HIS A 41 -9.69 -10.26 14.67
N ASP A 42 -10.92 -10.39 14.17
CA ASP A 42 -11.66 -11.65 14.06
C ASP A 42 -11.24 -12.48 12.84
N LEU A 43 -10.46 -11.88 11.93
CA LEU A 43 -9.92 -12.59 10.78
C LEU A 43 -8.92 -13.67 11.20
N PRO A 44 -8.80 -14.77 10.43
CA PRO A 44 -7.73 -15.72 10.59
C PRO A 44 -6.36 -15.03 10.55
N ILE A 45 -5.45 -15.46 11.44
CA ILE A 45 -4.12 -14.85 11.58
C ILE A 45 -3.34 -14.81 10.25
N VAL A 46 -3.52 -15.82 9.39
CA VAL A 46 -2.90 -15.89 8.06
C VAL A 46 -3.38 -14.74 7.17
N SER A 47 -4.66 -14.35 7.26
CA SER A 47 -5.20 -13.22 6.51
C SER A 47 -4.67 -11.89 7.04
N GLN A 48 -4.52 -11.74 8.36
CA GLN A 48 -3.93 -10.54 8.97
C GLN A 48 -2.45 -10.38 8.57
N LEU A 49 -1.67 -11.45 8.67
CA LEU A 49 -0.26 -11.47 8.25
C LEU A 49 -0.12 -11.21 6.73
N GLY A 50 -1.02 -11.79 5.93
CA GLY A 50 -1.07 -11.53 4.49
C GLY A 50 -1.34 -10.07 4.16
N LEU A 51 -2.28 -9.42 4.86
CA LEU A 51 -2.54 -7.99 4.71
C LEU A 51 -1.33 -7.14 5.13
N LEU A 52 -0.70 -7.46 6.25
CA LEU A 52 0.50 -6.77 6.71
C LEU A 52 1.65 -6.88 5.70
N LEU A 53 1.87 -8.09 5.17
CA LEU A 53 2.89 -8.33 4.15
C LEU A 53 2.60 -7.55 2.87
N LEU A 54 1.38 -7.61 2.35
CA LEU A 54 0.96 -6.89 1.15
C LEU A 54 1.00 -5.37 1.34
N PHE A 55 0.85 -4.88 2.58
CA PHE A 55 1.02 -3.48 2.91
C PHE A 55 2.50 -3.06 2.95
N ALA A 56 3.38 -3.90 3.51
CA ALA A 56 4.81 -3.60 3.64
C ALA A 56 5.60 -3.81 2.33
N LEU A 57 5.17 -4.77 1.48
CA LEU A 57 5.88 -5.19 0.28
C LEU A 57 6.16 -4.05 -0.72
N PRO A 58 5.21 -3.14 -1.05
CA PRO A 58 5.49 -2.04 -1.95
C PRO A 58 6.67 -1.18 -1.49
N TYR A 59 6.76 -0.90 -0.18
CA TYR A 59 7.87 -0.12 0.39
C TYR A 59 9.21 -0.83 0.25
N ALA A 60 9.25 -2.14 0.48
CA ALA A 60 10.46 -2.94 0.28
C ALA A 60 10.90 -2.93 -1.19
N VAL A 61 9.96 -3.08 -2.12
CA VAL A 61 10.24 -3.02 -3.57
C VAL A 61 10.78 -1.65 -3.97
N PHE A 62 10.16 -0.56 -3.51
CA PHE A 62 10.65 0.81 -3.77
C PHE A 62 12.04 1.06 -3.21
N ALA A 63 12.33 0.57 -2.00
CA ALA A 63 13.65 0.67 -1.39
C ALA A 63 14.72 -0.08 -2.22
N LEU A 64 14.42 -1.30 -2.67
CA LEU A 64 15.34 -2.12 -3.48
C LEU A 64 15.70 -1.48 -4.83
N ILE A 65 14.74 -0.80 -5.47
CA ILE A 65 14.96 -0.11 -6.74
C ILE A 65 15.43 1.34 -6.58
N GLY A 66 15.75 1.75 -5.35
CA GLY A 66 16.31 3.08 -5.05
C GLY A 66 15.30 4.24 -5.18
N ILE A 67 14.00 3.95 -5.22
CA ILE A 67 12.96 4.99 -5.21
C ILE A 67 12.67 5.36 -3.75
N ARG A 68 13.09 6.57 -3.36
CA ARG A 68 12.72 7.16 -2.06
C ARG A 68 11.25 7.61 -2.11
N TRP A 69 10.33 6.68 -1.91
CA TRP A 69 8.92 6.99 -1.73
C TRP A 69 8.64 7.20 -0.24
N ASN A 70 8.34 8.44 0.14
CA ASN A 70 7.84 8.74 1.48
C ASN A 70 6.30 8.87 1.37
N PRO A 71 5.52 7.90 1.88
CA PRO A 71 4.07 8.02 1.83
C PRO A 71 3.65 9.27 2.64
N PRO A 72 2.59 10.00 2.23
CA PRO A 72 2.15 11.22 2.89
C PRO A 72 1.77 11.05 4.38
N ARG A 73 1.70 9.82 4.89
CA ARG A 73 1.51 9.52 6.31
C ARG A 73 2.75 9.70 7.19
N ALA A 74 3.93 9.97 6.63
CA ALA A 74 5.12 10.32 7.42
C ALA A 74 5.08 11.76 7.97
N HIS A 75 4.08 12.58 7.60
CA HIS A 75 3.82 13.91 8.20
C HIS A 75 2.69 13.86 9.25
N LEU A 76 2.44 12.71 9.87
CA LEU A 76 1.50 12.61 11.01
C LEU A 76 1.95 13.39 12.25
N GLY A 77 3.14 14.01 12.25
CA GLY A 77 3.64 14.89 13.32
C GLY A 77 3.52 16.39 13.03
N GLU A 78 2.91 16.81 11.91
CA GLU A 78 2.73 18.25 11.59
C GLU A 78 1.36 18.81 11.99
N TYR A 79 0.47 17.98 12.55
CA TYR A 79 -0.85 18.41 13.03
C TYR A 79 -0.98 18.48 14.56
N ASP A 80 0.10 18.20 15.29
CA ASP A 80 0.19 18.52 16.72
C ASP A 80 0.67 19.98 16.89
N CYS A 81 -0.20 20.92 16.50
CA CYS A 81 -0.10 22.35 16.79
C CYS A 81 -1.27 22.78 17.68
#